data_AF-A0A661NUF0-F1
#
_entry.id   AF-A0A661NUF0-F1
#
_cell.length_a   1.000
_cell.length_b   1.000
_cell.length_c   1.000
_cell.angle_alpha   90.00
_cell.angle_beta   90.00
_cell.angle_gamma   90.00
#
_symmetry.space_group_name_H-M   'P 1'
#
loop_
_entity.id
_entity.type
_entity.pdbx_description
1 polymer ?
#
loop_
_entity_poly.entity_id
_entity_poly.type
_entity_poly.pdbx_seq_one_letter_code
_entity_poly.pdbx_strand_id
1 'polypeptide(L)'
;MTETFDRVQFGFTTVGGSMALYLEAHGGGSPECPTMSSPSPDRTLIMNGLPLLAEEPFTDFTANLLDFEGTLTSAPIAPSTSASYVTIATSLMPIDGAFVAFDLEAAYDGGTIVGHGYATYCESLSDP
;
A
#
# COMPACT_ATOMS: atom_id res chain seq x y z
N MET A 1 -10.96 -13.75 -10.98
CA MET A 1 -9.50 -13.92 -11.09
C MET A 1 -8.90 -13.28 -9.85
N THR A 2 -7.88 -13.89 -9.27
CA THR A 2 -7.26 -13.42 -8.02
C THR A 2 -5.77 -13.33 -8.27
N GLU A 3 -5.19 -12.17 -8.01
CA GLU A 3 -3.77 -11.90 -8.20
C GLU A 3 -3.15 -11.57 -6.85
N THR A 4 -1.86 -11.90 -6.68
CA THR A 4 -1.14 -11.68 -5.43
C THR A 4 -0.23 -10.46 -5.53
N PHE A 5 -0.03 -9.79 -4.41
CA PHE A 5 1.07 -8.87 -4.21
C PHE A 5 2.20 -9.62 -3.49
N ASP A 6 3.42 -9.47 -3.98
CA ASP A 6 4.59 -10.20 -3.49
C ASP A 6 5.22 -9.53 -2.26
N ARG A 7 5.05 -8.21 -2.16
CA ARG A 7 5.59 -7.40 -1.06
C ARG A 7 4.73 -6.17 -0.81
N VAL A 8 4.87 -5.62 0.40
CA VAL A 8 4.38 -4.30 0.76
C VAL A 8 5.53 -3.51 1.37
N GLN A 9 5.62 -2.24 1.03
CA GLN A 9 6.60 -1.31 1.58
C GLN A 9 5.88 -0.06 2.07
N PHE A 10 6.42 0.59 3.09
CA PHE A 10 5.84 1.84 3.61
C PHE A 10 6.88 2.94 3.79
N GLY A 11 6.42 4.18 3.68
CA GLY A 11 7.12 5.39 4.09
C GLY A 11 6.21 6.30 4.91
N PHE A 12 6.76 7.44 5.34
CA PHE A 12 6.01 8.45 6.10
C PHE A 12 5.61 9.62 5.20
N THR A 13 4.38 10.09 5.35
CA THR A 13 3.86 11.29 4.68
C THR A 13 3.18 12.21 5.69
N THR A 14 2.76 13.40 5.26
CA THR A 14 2.00 14.34 6.09
C THR A 14 0.63 14.62 5.49
N VAL A 15 -0.44 14.32 6.23
CA VAL A 15 -1.82 14.65 5.86
C VAL A 15 -2.40 15.59 6.92
N GLY A 16 -2.87 16.77 6.49
CA GLY A 16 -3.44 17.77 7.41
C GLY A 16 -2.49 18.23 8.52
N GLY A 17 -1.18 18.15 8.29
CA GLY A 17 -0.14 18.49 9.28
C GLY A 17 0.17 17.39 10.30
N SER A 18 -0.42 16.20 10.14
CA SER A 18 -0.14 15.02 10.96
C SER A 18 0.59 13.95 10.15
N MET A 19 1.48 13.22 10.82
CA MET A 19 2.18 12.09 10.21
C MET A 19 1.18 10.98 9.86
N ALA A 20 1.31 10.46 8.65
CA ALA A 20 0.55 9.33 8.13
C ALA A 20 1.50 8.36 7.42
N LEU A 21 1.01 7.16 7.12
CA LEU A 21 1.70 6.15 6.34
C LEU A 21 1.29 6.27 4.86
N TYR A 22 2.29 6.10 4.02
CA TYR A 22 2.16 5.85 2.59
C TYR A 22 2.64 4.43 2.33
N LEU A 23 1.79 3.56 1.77
CA LEU A 23 2.10 2.16 1.52
C LEU A 23 1.98 1.85 0.03
N GLU A 24 2.88 1.02 -0.47
CA GLU A 24 2.78 0.42 -1.80
C GLU A 24 2.89 -1.09 -1.70
N ALA A 25 1.87 -1.80 -2.19
CA ALA A 25 1.92 -3.23 -2.41
C ALA A 25 2.23 -3.51 -3.88
N HIS A 26 3.19 -4.39 -4.14
CA HIS A 26 3.73 -4.65 -5.47
C HIS A 26 3.61 -6.12 -5.85
N GLY A 27 3.09 -6.39 -7.05
CA GLY A 27 3.21 -7.69 -7.71
C GLY A 27 4.25 -7.60 -8.82
N GLY A 28 5.23 -8.49 -8.84
CA GLY A 28 6.39 -8.44 -9.73
C GLY A 28 7.40 -7.33 -9.37
N GLY A 29 8.37 -7.12 -10.25
CA GLY A 29 9.42 -6.10 -10.08
C GLY A 29 10.51 -6.44 -9.04
N SER A 30 11.30 -5.43 -8.67
CA SER A 30 12.43 -5.57 -7.72
C SER A 30 11.95 -5.60 -6.27
N PRO A 31 12.46 -6.51 -5.40
CA PRO A 31 12.07 -6.54 -3.99
C PRO A 31 12.66 -5.39 -3.16
N GLU A 32 13.66 -4.69 -3.68
CA GLU A 32 14.33 -3.58 -3.00
C GLU A 32 13.41 -2.35 -2.86
N CYS A 33 13.81 -1.41 -2.01
CA CYS A 33 13.16 -0.10 -1.90
C CYS A 33 13.17 0.60 -3.28
N PRO A 34 12.00 0.96 -3.86
CA PRO A 34 11.92 1.49 -5.22
C PRO A 34 12.74 2.76 -5.41
N THR A 35 13.31 2.91 -6.61
CA THR A 35 14.02 4.10 -7.07
C THR A 35 13.46 4.49 -8.44
N MET A 36 13.79 5.69 -8.94
CA MET A 36 13.37 6.09 -10.29
C MET A 36 13.87 5.15 -11.41
N SER A 37 14.92 4.37 -11.13
CA SER A 37 15.49 3.39 -12.07
C SER A 37 15.04 1.95 -11.81
N SER A 38 14.19 1.71 -10.82
CA SER A 38 13.68 0.37 -10.54
C SER A 38 12.84 -0.14 -11.70
N PRO A 39 12.90 -1.44 -12.04
CA PRO A 39 11.97 -2.03 -12.99
C PRO A 39 10.53 -1.78 -12.57
N SER A 40 9.67 -1.49 -13.55
CA SER A 40 8.24 -1.40 -13.29
C SER A 40 7.71 -2.74 -12.76
N PRO A 41 6.90 -2.73 -11.70
CA PRO A 41 6.16 -3.92 -11.27
C PRO A 41 5.05 -4.22 -12.28
N ASP A 42 4.49 -5.43 -12.20
CA ASP A 42 3.33 -5.81 -13.01
C ASP A 42 2.09 -5.02 -12.55
N ARG A 43 2.05 -4.70 -11.25
CA ARG A 43 0.99 -3.96 -10.59
C ARG A 43 1.46 -3.31 -9.30
N THR A 44 0.83 -2.19 -8.95
CA THR A 44 1.03 -1.50 -7.67
C THR A 44 -0.31 -1.09 -7.09
N LEU A 45 -0.55 -1.44 -5.83
CA LEU A 45 -1.61 -0.84 -5.03
C LEU A 45 -0.99 0.23 -4.14
N ILE A 46 -1.40 1.48 -4.35
CA ILE A 46 -0.94 2.65 -3.60
C ILE A 46 -1.99 3.00 -2.55
N MET A 47 -1.59 3.06 -1.29
CA MET A 47 -2.43 3.49 -0.18
C MET A 47 -1.82 4.70 0.50
N ASN A 48 -2.57 5.81 0.56
CA ASN A 48 -2.06 7.07 1.09
C ASN A 48 -3.01 7.67 2.13
N GLY A 49 -2.43 8.20 3.22
CA GLY A 49 -3.14 8.84 4.32
C GLY A 49 -3.55 7.88 5.43
N LEU A 50 -2.87 6.73 5.55
CA LEU A 50 -3.17 5.76 6.59
C LEU A 50 -2.64 6.23 7.95
N PRO A 51 -3.36 6.02 9.07
CA PRO A 51 -2.83 6.34 10.39
C PRO A 51 -1.70 5.36 10.76
N LEU A 52 -0.81 5.78 11.66
CA LEU A 52 0.25 4.91 12.19
C LEU A 52 -0.32 3.68 12.95
N LEU A 53 -1.53 3.83 13.49
CA LEU A 53 -2.27 2.78 14.18
C LEU A 53 -3.78 3.01 13.96
N ALA A 54 -4.47 1.97 13.49
CA ALA A 54 -5.93 1.90 13.40
C ALA A 54 -6.42 0.62 14.09
N GLU A 55 -6.90 0.73 15.33
CA GLU A 55 -7.43 -0.40 16.10
C GLU A 55 -8.82 -0.86 15.60
N GLU A 56 -9.50 0.03 14.88
CA GLU A 56 -10.80 -0.22 14.24
C GLU A 56 -10.70 0.06 12.73
N PRO A 57 -11.61 -0.47 11.90
CA PRO A 57 -11.69 -0.19 10.48
C PRO A 57 -11.58 1.31 10.14
N PHE A 58 -10.43 1.70 9.59
CA PHE A 58 -10.19 3.05 9.08
C PHE A 58 -10.54 3.12 7.59
N THR A 59 -11.23 4.18 7.18
CA THR A 59 -11.75 4.33 5.81
C THR A 59 -11.40 5.66 5.15
N ASP A 60 -10.80 6.61 5.89
CA ASP A 60 -10.45 7.94 5.37
C ASP A 60 -9.04 7.96 4.77
N PHE A 61 -8.86 7.18 3.71
CA PHE A 61 -7.61 7.10 2.94
C PHE A 61 -7.91 6.87 1.46
N THR A 62 -6.88 7.00 0.62
CA THR A 62 -6.99 6.67 -0.80
C THR A 62 -6.33 5.32 -1.08
N ALA A 63 -6.96 4.48 -1.91
CA ALA A 63 -6.40 3.23 -2.40
C ALA A 63 -6.52 3.17 -3.92
N ASN A 64 -5.40 3.29 -4.63
CA ASN A 64 -5.35 3.32 -6.10
C ASN A 64 -4.60 2.10 -6.63
N LEU A 65 -5.21 1.36 -7.55
CA LEU A 65 -4.59 0.25 -8.25
C LEU A 65 -4.04 0.71 -9.60
N LEU A 66 -2.75 0.47 -9.81
CA LEU A 66 -2.06 0.58 -11.09
C LEU A 66 -1.79 -0.86 -11.56
N ASP A 67 -2.34 -1.24 -12.71
CA ASP A 67 -2.22 -2.60 -13.25
C ASP A 67 -1.64 -2.53 -14.65
N PHE A 68 -0.32 -2.65 -14.74
CA PHE A 68 0.43 -2.48 -15.99
C PHE A 68 0.23 -3.67 -16.93
N GLU A 69 -0.02 -4.86 -16.39
CA GLU A 69 -0.34 -6.07 -17.15
C GLU A 69 -1.83 -6.16 -17.53
N GLY A 70 -2.69 -5.36 -16.90
CA GLY A 70 -4.12 -5.27 -17.22
C GLY A 70 -4.95 -6.50 -16.85
N THR A 71 -4.51 -7.25 -15.84
CA THR A 71 -5.08 -8.55 -15.44
C THR A 71 -6.26 -8.43 -14.45
N LEU A 72 -6.27 -7.38 -13.63
CA LEU A 72 -7.30 -7.00 -12.67
C LEU A 72 -8.17 -5.85 -13.20
N THR A 73 -7.61 -4.92 -13.96
CA THR A 73 -8.32 -3.79 -14.55
C THR A 73 -7.70 -3.34 -15.86
N SER A 74 -8.51 -2.88 -16.80
CA SER A 74 -8.03 -2.24 -18.04
C SER A 74 -7.83 -0.72 -17.88
N ALA A 75 -8.16 -0.16 -16.72
CA ALA A 75 -7.96 1.26 -16.45
C ALA A 75 -6.48 1.51 -16.13
N PRO A 76 -5.87 2.61 -16.64
CA PRO A 76 -4.49 2.95 -16.31
C PRO A 76 -4.26 3.13 -14.80
N ILE A 77 -5.26 3.70 -14.12
CA ILE A 77 -5.34 3.83 -12.68
C ILE A 77 -6.79 3.57 -12.30
N ALA A 78 -7.03 2.66 -11.37
CA ALA A 78 -8.35 2.37 -10.82
C ALA A 78 -8.40 2.84 -9.36
N PRO A 79 -9.17 3.89 -9.04
CA PRO A 79 -9.41 4.27 -7.65
C PRO A 79 -10.39 3.27 -7.00
N SER A 80 -10.20 3.01 -5.70
CA SER A 80 -11.15 2.21 -4.94
C SER A 80 -12.48 2.94 -4.79
N THR A 81 -13.60 2.23 -4.89
CA THR A 81 -14.94 2.74 -4.57
C THR A 81 -15.23 2.73 -3.07
N SER A 82 -14.57 1.82 -2.34
CA SER A 82 -14.50 1.78 -0.88
C SER A 82 -13.24 1.07 -0.44
N ALA A 83 -12.65 1.47 0.68
CA ALA A 83 -11.53 0.76 1.28
C ALA A 83 -11.60 0.79 2.81
N SER A 84 -11.12 -0.27 3.44
CA SER A 84 -11.01 -0.42 4.89
C SER A 84 -9.65 -1.00 5.25
N TYR A 85 -9.02 -0.39 6.25
CA TYR A 85 -7.70 -0.76 6.75
C TYR A 85 -7.76 -0.95 8.27
N VAL A 86 -7.17 -2.03 8.77
CA VAL A 86 -7.02 -2.29 10.21
C VAL A 86 -5.58 -2.64 10.50
N THR A 87 -5.00 -2.01 11.51
CA THR A 87 -3.64 -2.34 11.94
C THR A 87 -3.67 -3.56 12.86
N ILE A 88 -2.87 -4.57 12.54
CA ILE A 88 -2.74 -5.80 13.34
C ILE A 88 -1.56 -5.69 14.32
N ALA A 89 -0.42 -5.19 13.84
CA ALA A 89 0.76 -4.97 14.66
C ALA A 89 1.71 -3.99 13.97
N THR A 90 2.43 -3.17 14.75
CA THR A 90 3.46 -2.28 14.20
C THR A 90 4.66 -2.22 15.12
N SER A 91 5.81 -1.95 14.52
CA SER A 91 6.98 -1.43 15.21
C SER A 91 7.62 -0.41 14.29
N LEU A 92 7.63 0.87 14.67
CA LEU A 92 8.16 1.94 13.81
C LEU A 92 9.61 2.31 14.14
N MET A 93 10.17 1.71 15.20
CA MET A 93 11.51 1.97 15.70
C MET A 93 12.16 0.69 16.25
N PRO A 94 13.48 0.49 16.07
CA PRO A 94 14.36 1.26 15.19
C PRO A 94 13.91 1.15 13.72
N ILE A 95 14.28 2.13 12.90
CA ILE A 95 13.85 2.18 11.49
C ILE A 95 14.32 0.96 10.70
N ASP A 96 15.51 0.47 11.04
CA ASP A 96 16.08 -0.79 10.56
C ASP A 96 15.37 -1.95 11.28
N GLY A 97 14.31 -2.46 10.66
CA GLY A 97 13.39 -3.42 11.25
C GLY A 97 11.98 -2.88 11.50
N ALA A 98 11.70 -1.64 11.10
CA ALA A 98 10.36 -1.09 11.20
C ALA A 98 9.37 -1.81 10.26
N PHE A 99 8.18 -2.10 10.77
CA PHE A 99 7.13 -2.81 10.04
C PHE A 99 5.71 -2.36 10.42
N VAL A 100 4.78 -2.61 9.51
CA VAL A 100 3.33 -2.46 9.70
C VAL A 100 2.63 -3.71 9.16
N ALA A 101 2.00 -4.48 10.03
CA ALA A 101 1.13 -5.59 9.68
C ALA A 101 -0.33 -5.14 9.76
N PHE A 102 -1.13 -5.47 8.75
CA PHE A 102 -2.48 -4.92 8.60
C PHE A 102 -3.42 -5.87 7.84
N ASP A 103 -4.72 -5.62 7.98
CA ASP A 103 -5.77 -6.18 7.14
C ASP A 103 -6.28 -5.09 6.21
N LEU A 104 -6.58 -5.47 4.96
CA LEU A 104 -7.11 -4.59 3.94
C LEU A 104 -8.29 -5.26 3.22
N GLU A 105 -9.33 -4.46 3.01
CA GLU A 105 -10.38 -4.72 2.03
C GLU A 105 -10.57 -3.47 1.17
N ALA A 106 -10.36 -3.58 -0.14
CA ALA A 106 -10.51 -2.49 -1.10
C ALA A 106 -11.34 -2.94 -2.31
N ALA A 107 -12.47 -2.27 -2.54
CA ALA A 107 -13.37 -2.54 -3.66
C ALA A 107 -13.07 -1.62 -4.84
N TYR A 108 -13.18 -2.16 -6.04
CA TYR A 108 -13.01 -1.51 -7.33
C TYR A 108 -14.15 -1.94 -8.26
N ASP A 109 -14.36 -1.24 -9.36
CA ASP A 109 -15.38 -1.62 -10.35
C ASP A 109 -15.21 -3.05 -10.89
N GLY A 110 -13.96 -3.54 -10.94
CA GLY A 110 -13.60 -4.87 -11.43
C GLY A 110 -13.61 -5.98 -10.37
N GLY A 111 -13.78 -5.66 -9.09
CA GLY A 111 -13.74 -6.64 -7.99
C GLY A 111 -13.13 -6.09 -6.70
N THR A 112 -12.86 -6.98 -5.75
CA THR A 112 -12.35 -6.61 -4.42
C THR A 112 -10.99 -7.26 -4.16
N ILE A 113 -10.06 -6.46 -3.65
CA ILE A 113 -8.79 -6.92 -3.08
C ILE A 113 -9.03 -7.09 -1.57
N VAL A 114 -8.78 -8.29 -1.06
CA VAL A 114 -8.87 -8.60 0.37
C VAL A 114 -7.61 -9.35 0.78
N GLY A 115 -6.99 -8.95 1.89
CA GLY A 115 -5.85 -9.69 2.40
C GLY A 115 -5.19 -9.12 3.63
N HIS A 116 -4.16 -9.83 4.06
CA HIS A 116 -3.26 -9.45 5.14
C HIS A 116 -1.96 -8.94 4.53
N GLY A 117 -1.52 -7.76 4.95
CA GLY A 117 -0.27 -7.15 4.50
C GLY A 117 0.78 -7.14 5.61
N TYR A 118 2.04 -7.24 5.19
CA TYR A 118 3.20 -6.97 6.03
C TYR A 118 4.12 -6.01 5.27
N ALA A 119 4.15 -4.76 5.72
CA ALA A 119 4.92 -3.70 5.09
C ALA A 119 6.23 -3.46 5.84
N THR A 120 7.34 -3.38 5.12
CA THR A 120 8.64 -2.97 5.66
C THR A 120 8.99 -1.54 5.26
N TYR A 121 9.79 -0.86 6.07
CA TYR A 121 10.17 0.52 5.78
C TYR A 121 10.95 0.66 4.47
N CYS A 122 10.66 1.73 3.73
CA CYS A 122 11.38 2.14 2.54
C CYS A 122 11.50 3.66 2.51
N GLU A 123 12.74 4.15 2.59
CA GLU A 123 13.05 5.58 2.67
C GLU A 123 12.55 6.37 1.46
N SER A 124 12.61 5.80 0.25
CA SER A 124 12.18 6.50 -0.98
C SER A 124 10.68 6.74 -1.07
N LEU A 125 9.89 6.09 -0.20
CA LEU A 125 8.45 6.31 -0.08
C LEU A 125 8.09 7.34 0.99
N SER A 126 9.09 7.89 1.70
CA SER A 126 8.85 8.94 2.68
C SER A 126 8.94 10.31 2.01
N ASP A 127 8.02 11.19 2.37
CA ASP A 127 8.16 12.62 2.04
C ASP A 127 9.44 13.17 2.71
N PRO A 128 10.14 14.11 2.06
CA PRO A 128 11.30 14.78 2.64
C PRO A 128 10.95 15.69 3.83
#